data_AF-A0A0A8K3L4-F1
#
_entry.id   AF-A0A0A8K3L4-F1
#
_cell.length_a   1.000
_cell.length_b   1.000
_cell.length_c   1.000
_cell.angle_alpha   90.00
_cell.angle_beta   90.00
_cell.angle_gamma   90.00
#
_symmetry.space_group_name_H-M   'P 1'
#
loop_
_entity.id
_entity.type
_entity.pdbx_description
1 polymer ?
#
loop_
_entity_poly.entity_id
_entity_poly.type
_entity_poly.pdbx_seq_one_letter_code
_entity_poly.pdbx_strand_id
1 'polypeptide(L)' 'MLIDRINVSSGVTQIYDPSGKPLGEFTLTNPLDTVFLDDRRVFHGVTPIRPLDPTMKTFRDVLVLTYRRICN' A
#
# COMPACT_ATOMS: atom_id res chain seq x y z
N MET A 1 0.67 -1.69 6.91
CA MET A 1 2.02 -1.46 7.48
C MET A 1 3.04 -2.23 6.66
N LEU A 2 4.20 -1.63 6.37
CA LEU A 2 5.31 -2.33 5.72
C LEU A 2 6.02 -3.22 6.74
N ILE A 3 6.25 -4.49 6.37
CA ILE A 3 7.04 -5.42 7.17
C ILE A 3 8.48 -5.42 6.65
N ASP A 4 8.64 -5.68 5.36
CA ASP A 4 9.95 -5.66 4.71
C ASP A 4 9.79 -5.34 3.21
N ARG A 5 10.84 -4.80 2.60
CA ARG A 5 10.91 -4.45 1.20
C ARG A 5 12.33 -4.58 0.71
N ILE A 6 12.56 -5.56 -0.16
CA ILE A 6 13.89 -5.86 -0.69
C ILE A 6 13.88 -5.83 -2.20
N ASN A 7 14.80 -5.08 -2.78
CA ASN A 7 15.06 -5.04 -4.23
C ASN A 7 13.82 -4.65 -5.08
N VAL A 8 12.91 -3.84 -4.53
CA VAL A 8 11.66 -3.46 -5.20
C VAL A 8 11.67 -1.99 -5.62
N SER A 9 11.38 -1.74 -6.90
CA SER A 9 10.90 -0.45 -7.41
C SER A 9 9.36 -0.41 -7.47
N SER A 10 8.79 0.79 -7.50
CA SER A 10 7.33 1.02 -7.51
C SER A 10 6.62 0.54 -6.23
N GLY A 11 5.41 -0.01 -6.31
CA GLY A 11 4.60 -0.28 -5.11
C GLY A 11 4.05 1.00 -4.47
N VAL A 12 3.72 1.98 -5.31
CA VAL A 12 3.13 3.27 -4.93
C VAL A 12 1.68 3.04 -4.56
N THR A 13 1.29 3.44 -3.36
CA THR A 13 -0.12 3.48 -2.95
C THR A 13 -0.75 4.75 -3.50
N GLN A 14 -1.85 4.59 -4.23
CA GLN A 14 -2.63 5.69 -4.80
C GLN A 14 -3.99 5.75 -4.11
N ILE A 15 -4.43 6.96 -3.74
CA ILE A 15 -5.69 7.21 -3.04
C ILE A 15 -6.56 8.11 -3.91
N TYR A 16 -7.82 7.72 -4.07
CA TYR A 16 -8.84 8.44 -4.81
C TYR A 16 -10.09 8.63 -3.94
N ASP A 17 -10.85 9.68 -4.19
CA ASP A 17 -12.22 9.78 -3.68
C ASP A 17 -13.18 8.89 -4.50
N PRO A 18 -14.43 8.69 -4.04
CA PRO A 18 -15.40 7.87 -4.76
C PRO A 18 -15.79 8.40 -6.15
N SER A 19 -15.49 9.67 -6.46
CA SER A 19 -15.70 10.25 -7.79
C SER A 19 -14.52 9.99 -8.75
N GLY A 20 -13.45 9.35 -8.27
CA GLY A 20 -12.23 9.07 -9.02
C GLY A 20 -11.21 10.20 -9.00
N LYS A 21 -11.40 11.26 -8.19
CA LYS A 21 -10.42 12.33 -8.06
C LYS A 21 -9.22 11.86 -7.24
N PRO A 22 -7.97 12.11 -7.67
CA PRO A 22 -6.79 11.77 -6.88
C PRO A 22 -6.74 12.63 -5.61
N LEU A 23 -6.53 11.97 -4.47
CA LEU A 23 -6.34 12.59 -3.16
C LEU A 23 -4.88 12.62 -2.73
N GLY A 24 -4.08 11.67 -3.23
CA GLY A 24 -2.65 11.62 -2.98
C GLY A 24 -2.04 10.26 -3.29
N GLU A 25 -0.73 10.20 -3.21
CA GLU A 25 0.04 8.98 -3.37
C GLU A 25 1.25 8.98 -2.44
N PHE A 26 1.70 7.79 -2.07
CA PHE A 26 2.91 7.61 -1.28
C PHE A 26 3.49 6.21 -1.50
N THR A 27 4.74 6.02 -1.08
CA THR A 27 5.39 4.72 -1.04
C THR A 27 5.81 4.44 0.38
N LEU A 28 5.42 3.29 0.95
CA LEU A 28 5.99 2.82 2.21
C LEU A 28 7.42 2.32 1.92
N THR A 29 8.40 2.88 2.63
CA THR A 29 9.83 2.70 2.35
C THR A 29 10.57 2.02 3.47
N ASN A 30 10.27 2.38 4.72
CA ASN A 30 10.93 1.83 5.90
C ASN A 30 10.03 0.80 6.58
N PRO A 31 10.60 -0.23 7.24
CA PRO A 31 9.82 -1.12 8.11
C PRO A 31 8.98 -0.31 9.09
N LEU A 32 7.76 -0.78 9.35
CA LEU A 32 6.75 -0.14 10.20
C LEU A 32 6.12 1.15 9.65
N ASP A 33 6.53 1.65 8.47
CA ASP A 33 5.77 2.68 7.76
C ASP A 33 4.31 2.23 7.63
N THR A 34 3.39 3.05 8.12
CA THR A 34 1.98 2.68 8.27
C THR A 34 1.06 3.76 7.72
N VAL A 35 0.01 3.31 7.04
CA VAL A 35 -1.11 4.15 6.63
C VAL A 35 -2.37 3.66 7.32
N PHE A 36 -3.17 4.60 7.80
CA PHE A 36 -4.54 4.37 8.25
C PHE A 36 -5.48 4.87 7.17
N LEU A 37 -6.41 4.00 6.74
CA LEU A 37 -7.38 4.29 5.69
C LEU A 37 -8.78 4.12 6.25
N ASP A 38 -9.67 5.04 5.92
CA ASP A 38 -11.11 4.86 6.09
C ASP A 38 -11.68 4.33 4.77
N ASP A 39 -11.74 2.99 4.65
CA ASP A 39 -12.20 2.28 3.45
C ASP A 39 -13.62 2.68 2.99
N ARG A 40 -14.41 3.35 3.84
CA ARG A 40 -15.75 3.85 3.46
C ARG A 40 -15.69 5.14 2.65
N ARG A 41 -14.56 5.85 2.71
CA ARG A 41 -14.41 7.21 2.17
C ARG A 41 -13.45 7.30 1.00
N VAL A 42 -12.59 6.30 0.82
CA VAL A 42 -11.54 6.34 -0.20
C VAL A 42 -11.48 5.04 -0.98
N PHE A 43 -11.09 5.16 -2.24
CA PHE A 43 -10.54 4.04 -2.99
C PHE A 43 -9.03 4.09 -2.90
N HIS A 44 -8.41 2.93 -2.74
CA HIS A 44 -6.96 2.83 -2.71
C HIS A 44 -6.49 1.64 -3.54
N GLY A 45 -5.36 1.84 -4.21
CA GLY A 45 -4.69 0.81 -5.00
C GLY A 45 -3.19 0.87 -4.77
N VAL A 46 -2.48 -0.16 -5.25
CA VAL A 46 -1.02 -0.17 -5.27
C VAL A 46 -0.53 -0.48 -6.67
N THR A 47 0.45 0.27 -7.16
CA THR A 47 1.06 -0.03 -8.46
C THR A 47 1.81 -1.36 -8.40
N PRO A 48 1.89 -2.11 -9.52
CA PRO A 48 2.67 -3.34 -9.56
C PRO A 48 4.12 -3.11 -9.11
N ILE A 49 4.65 -4.03 -8.32
CA ILE A 49 6.07 -4.02 -7.96
C ILE A 49 6.92 -4.52 -9.12
N ARG A 50 8.16 -4.03 -9.20
CA ARG A 50 9.17 -4.50 -10.16
C ARG A 50 10.51 -4.73 -9.44
N PRO A 51 11.30 -5.74 -9.83
CA PRO A 51 12.66 -5.88 -9.31
C PRO A 51 13.53 -4.69 -9.73
N LEU A 52 14.40 -4.21 -8.84
CA LEU A 52 15.49 -3.29 -9.20
C LEU A 52 16.59 -4.06 -9.95
N ASP A 53 16.99 -5.23 -9.41
CA ASP A 53 17.87 -6.20 -10.07
C ASP A 53 17.11 -7.54 -10.29
N PRO A 54 16.87 -7.97 -11.55
CA PRO A 54 16.16 -9.22 -11.84
C PRO A 54 16.87 -10.50 -11.37
N THR A 55 18.16 -10.43 -11.05
CA THR A 55 18.96 -11.60 -10.60
C THR A 55 18.87 -11.83 -9.09
N MET A 56 18.33 -10.86 -8.34
CA MET A 56 18.23 -10.87 -6.89
C MET A 56 16.80 -11.16 -6.43
N LYS A 57 16.68 -11.75 -5.22
CA LYS A 57 15.37 -12.00 -4.59
C LYS A 57 14.63 -10.67 -4.42
N THR A 58 13.35 -10.65 -4.81
CA THR A 58 12.51 -9.44 -4.83
C THR A 58 11.21 -9.69 -4.11
N PHE A 59 10.88 -8.87 -3.11
CA PHE A 59 9.61 -8.96 -2.40
C PHE A 59 9.24 -7.67 -1.66
N ARG A 60 7.95 -7.54 -1.37
CA ARG A 60 7.36 -6.48 -0.56
C ARG A 60 6.31 -7.09 0.34
N ASP A 61 6.64 -7.21 1.62
CA ASP A 61 5.78 -7.83 2.64
C ASP A 61 5.01 -6.76 3.39
N VAL A 62 3.70 -6.96 3.54
CA VAL A 62 2.80 -6.02 4.20
C VAL A 62 1.86 -6.72 5.16
N LEU A 63 1.62 -6.09 6.30
CA LEU A 63 0.54 -6.45 7.21
C LEU A 63 -0.66 -5.55 6.93
N VAL A 64 -1.81 -6.19 6.67
CA VAL A 64 -3.12 -5.53 6.53
C VAL A 64 -3.98 -5.91 7.72
N LEU A 65 -4.51 -4.90 8.41
CA LEU A 65 -5.45 -5.05 9.50
C LEU A 65 -6.75 -4.36 9.12
N THR A 66 -7.86 -5.10 9.13
CA THR A 66 -9.18 -4.56 8.79
C THR A 66 -10.03 -4.50 10.05
N TYR A 67 -10.55 -3.31 10.34
CA TYR A 67 -11.48 -3.08 11.45
C TYR A 67 -12.89 -2.93 10.89
N ARG A 68 -13.80 -3.82 11.30
CA ARG A 68 -15.21 -3.76 10.90
C ARG A 68 -16.08 -3.71 12.14
N ARG A 69 -16.99 -2.73 12.18
CA ARG A 69 -18.08 -2.71 13.17
C ARG A 69 -19.05 -3.83 12.84
N ILE A 70 -19.32 -4.70 13.80
CA ILE A 70 -20.43 -5.67 13.75
C ILE A 70 -21.65 -4.96 14.36
N CYS A 71 -22.74 -4.87 13.60
CA CYS A 71 -24.03 -4.43 14.13
C CYS A 71 -24.81 -5.68 14.53
N ASN A 72 -25.28 -5.71 15.78
CA ASN A 72 -26.28 -6.68 16.24
C ASN A 72 -27.68 -6.18 15.90
#